data_AF-A0A5D2N1P7-F1
#
_entry.id   AF-A0A5D2N1P7-F1
#
_cell.length_a   1.000
_cell.length_b   1.000
_cell.length_c   1.000
_cell.angle_alpha   90.00
_cell.angle_beta   90.00
_cell.angle_gamma   90.00
#
_symmetry.space_group_name_H-M   'P 1'
#
loop_
_entity.id
_entity.type
_entity.pdbx_description
1 polymer ?
#
loop_
_entity_poly.entity_id
_entity_poly.type
_entity_poly.pdbx_seq_one_letter_code
_entity_poly.pdbx_strand_id
1 'polypeptide(L)'
;MEKPVATLDKGAICLAWNYCGQRLAAGFVDGCLSILDSRDPLSSSFTSSSKFKVHEGCIVKVTWIPPEYGVAVACISEDGTLSIWEELVEGTNPLEWKPCRSFKTSSKVLDVQFSVSQTSLKMVAAYSDGFVKVFELLDPLELKNWQLQAEFQNVIDSVSIVGKASCLTACISWNPQNGEGQESSFILGFNSDTPQLNSPKVWEFDPAHQRWLPVAELALPGDKGDQIYSVAWAPNIGRPYEVIATASQKGISVWRVGSTTDMDGRLSMEKVALLSGHNSEVWQMEWDMSGMTLATTGGDGRVRLWQSNLNGTWHEQATLEPTSS
;
A
#
# COMPACT_ATOMS: atom_id res chain seq x y z
N MET A 1 13.92 -3.42 -29.51
CA MET A 1 12.63 -2.80 -29.85
C MET A 1 11.72 -3.13 -28.68
N GLU A 2 11.46 -2.16 -27.82
CA GLU A 2 10.60 -2.33 -26.65
C GLU A 2 9.18 -2.60 -27.15
N LYS A 3 8.56 -3.70 -26.71
CA LYS A 3 7.16 -3.99 -26.99
C LYS A 3 6.33 -3.55 -25.79
N PRO A 4 5.28 -2.74 -25.99
CA PRO A 4 4.39 -2.38 -24.89
C PRO A 4 3.72 -3.63 -24.34
N VAL A 5 3.72 -3.76 -23.01
CA VAL A 5 3.10 -4.88 -22.29
C VAL A 5 1.58 -4.67 -22.18
N ALA A 6 1.13 -3.43 -22.06
CA ALA A 6 -0.28 -3.06 -22.06
C ALA A 6 -0.46 -1.68 -22.71
N THR A 7 -1.60 -1.44 -23.35
CA THR A 7 -2.03 -0.10 -23.75
C THR A 7 -3.29 0.24 -22.96
N LEU A 8 -3.22 1.31 -22.17
CA LEU A 8 -4.34 1.81 -21.38
C LEU A 8 -5.08 2.90 -22.14
N ASP A 9 -6.39 2.97 -21.95
CA ASP A 9 -7.17 4.09 -22.47
C ASP A 9 -6.75 5.42 -21.81
N LYS A 10 -7.01 6.53 -22.49
CA LYS A 10 -6.77 7.86 -21.91
C LYS A 10 -7.54 8.03 -20.60
N GLY A 11 -6.88 8.62 -19.60
CA GLY A 11 -7.47 8.90 -18.31
C GLY A 11 -7.29 7.80 -17.26
N ALA A 12 -6.46 6.78 -17.53
CA ALA A 12 -5.97 5.88 -16.47
C ALA A 12 -5.07 6.67 -15.50
N ILE A 13 -5.28 6.51 -14.19
CA ILE A 13 -4.58 7.29 -13.16
C ILE A 13 -3.98 6.45 -12.03
N CYS A 14 -4.48 5.25 -11.80
CA CYS A 14 -3.91 4.33 -10.84
C CYS A 14 -3.94 2.91 -11.39
N LEU A 15 -2.97 2.10 -10.95
CA LEU A 15 -2.76 0.74 -11.42
C LEU A 15 -2.44 -0.17 -10.24
N ALA A 16 -2.91 -1.42 -10.32
CA ALA A 16 -2.56 -2.44 -9.34
C ALA A 16 -2.45 -3.81 -10.00
N TRP A 17 -1.29 -4.45 -9.84
CA TRP A 17 -1.10 -5.85 -10.19
C TRP A 17 -1.81 -6.74 -9.18
N ASN A 18 -2.38 -7.84 -9.65
CA ASN A 18 -2.83 -8.89 -8.74
C ASN A 18 -1.64 -9.67 -8.16
N TYR A 19 -1.90 -10.48 -7.14
CA TYR A 19 -0.86 -11.21 -6.39
C TYR A 19 0.03 -12.14 -7.24
N CYS A 20 -0.46 -12.63 -8.38
CA CYS A 20 0.32 -13.49 -9.28
C CYS A 20 0.94 -12.76 -10.49
N GLY A 21 0.71 -11.45 -10.63
CA GLY A 21 1.21 -10.65 -11.77
C GLY A 21 0.60 -11.00 -13.13
N GLN A 22 -0.51 -11.73 -13.15
CA GLN A 22 -1.19 -12.17 -14.39
C GLN A 22 -2.38 -11.29 -14.76
N ARG A 23 -2.79 -10.39 -13.87
CA ARG A 23 -3.88 -9.43 -14.10
C ARG A 23 -3.49 -8.06 -13.60
N LEU A 24 -3.91 -7.04 -14.33
CA LEU A 24 -3.69 -5.63 -14.00
C LEU A 24 -5.03 -4.93 -13.91
N ALA A 25 -5.30 -4.28 -12.78
CA ALA A 25 -6.45 -3.41 -12.63
C ALA A 25 -6.03 -1.95 -12.89
N ALA A 26 -6.87 -1.21 -13.61
CA ALA A 26 -6.66 0.18 -13.94
C ALA A 26 -7.88 1.03 -13.57
N GLY A 27 -7.69 2.03 -12.71
CA GLY A 27 -8.70 3.01 -12.34
C GLY A 27 -8.61 4.27 -13.20
N PHE A 28 -9.77 4.83 -13.54
CA PHE A 28 -9.89 5.95 -14.49
C PHE A 28 -10.51 7.20 -13.86
N VAL A 29 -10.23 8.35 -14.47
CA VAL A 29 -10.80 9.67 -14.09
C VAL A 29 -12.32 9.71 -14.22
N ASP A 30 -12.88 8.94 -15.15
CA ASP A 30 -14.31 8.83 -15.36
C ASP A 30 -15.00 7.85 -14.39
N GLY A 31 -14.28 7.34 -13.38
CA GLY A 31 -14.85 6.41 -12.40
C GLY A 31 -15.04 4.98 -12.89
N CYS A 32 -14.54 4.65 -14.08
CA CYS A 32 -14.49 3.28 -14.57
C CYS A 32 -13.30 2.51 -13.97
N LEU A 33 -13.49 1.22 -13.78
CA LEU A 33 -12.43 0.26 -13.53
C LEU A 33 -12.29 -0.64 -14.76
N SER A 34 -11.05 -0.88 -15.20
CA SER A 34 -10.75 -1.89 -16.20
C SER A 34 -9.84 -2.96 -15.63
N ILE A 35 -10.15 -4.22 -15.94
CA ILE A 35 -9.30 -5.37 -15.66
C ILE A 35 -8.66 -5.79 -16.97
N LEU A 36 -7.35 -5.96 -16.95
CA LEU A 36 -6.54 -6.38 -18.08
C LEU A 36 -5.88 -7.72 -17.77
N ASP A 37 -6.07 -8.67 -18.68
CA ASP A 37 -5.53 -10.02 -18.56
C ASP A 37 -4.75 -10.39 -19.82
N SER A 38 -3.83 -11.35 -19.71
CA SER A 38 -3.22 -11.99 -20.87
C SER A 38 -4.06 -13.20 -21.30
N ARG A 39 -4.59 -13.17 -22.53
CA ARG A 39 -5.39 -14.28 -23.09
C ARG A 39 -4.53 -15.49 -23.50
N ASP A 40 -3.22 -15.29 -23.63
CA ASP A 40 -2.26 -16.34 -23.97
C ASP A 40 -1.15 -16.34 -22.91
N PRO A 41 -0.96 -17.44 -22.15
CA PRO A 41 0.10 -17.55 -21.15
C PRO A 41 1.52 -17.30 -21.70
N LEU A 42 1.71 -17.45 -23.02
CA LEU A 42 2.98 -17.20 -23.71
C LEU A 42 3.10 -15.76 -24.23
N SER A 43 2.01 -15.00 -24.23
CA SER A 43 1.98 -13.60 -24.64
C SER A 43 2.26 -12.69 -23.46
N SER A 44 3.18 -11.74 -23.67
CA SER A 44 3.45 -10.64 -22.74
C SER A 44 2.53 -9.43 -22.97
N SER A 45 1.41 -9.59 -23.69
CA SER A 45 0.48 -8.51 -24.02
C SER A 45 -0.82 -8.66 -23.24
N PHE A 46 -1.16 -7.63 -22.47
CA PHE A 46 -2.39 -7.53 -21.70
C PHE A 46 -3.47 -6.80 -22.49
N THR A 47 -4.70 -7.29 -22.40
CA THR A 47 -5.87 -6.70 -23.03
C THR A 47 -6.99 -6.57 -22.03
N SER A 48 -7.83 -5.54 -22.16
CA SER A 48 -9.00 -5.38 -21.29
C SER A 48 -9.94 -6.59 -21.43
N SER A 49 -10.14 -7.29 -20.31
CA SER A 49 -11.12 -8.37 -20.18
C SER A 49 -12.46 -7.84 -19.69
N SER A 50 -12.45 -6.82 -18.83
CA SER A 50 -13.64 -6.09 -18.40
C SER A 50 -13.37 -4.59 -18.26
N LYS A 51 -14.41 -3.79 -18.46
CA LYS A 51 -14.44 -2.36 -18.12
C LYS A 51 -15.84 -1.96 -17.71
N PHE A 52 -16.00 -1.43 -16.50
CA PHE A 52 -17.30 -1.10 -15.94
C PHE A 52 -17.22 0.11 -15.01
N LYS A 53 -18.35 0.79 -14.84
CA LYS A 53 -18.47 1.98 -14.00
C LYS A 53 -18.58 1.57 -12.53
N VAL A 54 -17.69 2.10 -11.68
CA VAL A 54 -17.61 1.77 -10.24
C VAL A 54 -18.03 2.96 -9.39
N HIS A 55 -17.55 4.15 -9.73
CA HIS A 55 -17.86 5.39 -9.03
C HIS A 55 -18.31 6.47 -10.01
N GLU A 56 -19.05 7.47 -9.53
CA GLU A 56 -19.37 8.65 -10.34
C GLU A 56 -18.13 9.52 -10.58
N GLY A 57 -17.26 9.61 -9.59
CA GLY A 57 -15.99 10.32 -9.64
C GLY A 57 -14.79 9.44 -9.95
N CYS A 58 -13.65 10.11 -10.03
CA CYS A 58 -12.31 9.57 -10.33
C CYS A 58 -11.87 8.45 -9.36
N ILE A 59 -11.35 7.33 -9.88
CA ILE A 59 -10.79 6.23 -9.04
C ILE A 59 -9.32 6.51 -8.74
N VAL A 60 -9.01 6.97 -7.52
CA VAL A 60 -7.66 7.38 -7.13
C VAL A 60 -6.76 6.22 -6.66
N LYS A 61 -7.35 5.10 -6.25
CA LYS A 61 -6.59 3.90 -5.87
C LYS A 61 -7.38 2.63 -6.17
N VAL A 62 -6.65 1.59 -6.57
CA VAL A 62 -7.14 0.22 -6.69
C VAL A 62 -6.20 -0.70 -5.91
N THR A 63 -6.75 -1.67 -5.18
CA THR A 63 -5.99 -2.71 -4.45
C THR A 63 -6.69 -4.05 -4.64
N TRP A 64 -5.96 -5.10 -4.94
CA TRP A 64 -6.52 -6.46 -5.02
C TRP A 64 -6.73 -7.04 -3.62
N ILE A 65 -7.80 -7.82 -3.46
CA ILE A 65 -8.02 -8.63 -2.27
C ILE A 65 -7.24 -9.95 -2.42
N PRO A 66 -6.69 -10.52 -1.33
CA PRO A 66 -5.97 -11.79 -1.40
C PRO A 66 -6.79 -12.90 -2.08
N PRO A 67 -6.18 -13.68 -2.99
CA PRO A 67 -6.90 -14.62 -3.86
C PRO A 67 -7.62 -15.75 -3.11
N GLU A 68 -7.24 -16.01 -1.86
CA GLU A 68 -7.90 -16.98 -0.98
C GLU A 68 -9.36 -16.60 -0.68
N TYR A 69 -9.71 -15.32 -0.85
CA TYR A 69 -11.06 -14.78 -0.63
C TYR A 69 -11.82 -14.51 -1.95
N GLY A 70 -11.35 -15.11 -3.05
CA GLY A 70 -11.92 -14.95 -4.38
C GLY A 70 -11.25 -13.84 -5.19
N VAL A 71 -11.76 -13.61 -6.41
CA VAL A 71 -11.22 -12.60 -7.31
C VAL A 71 -11.95 -11.29 -7.06
N ALA A 72 -11.32 -10.41 -6.26
CA ALA A 72 -11.95 -9.18 -5.83
C ALA A 72 -10.96 -8.01 -5.75
N VAL A 73 -11.51 -6.80 -5.85
CA VAL A 73 -10.77 -5.54 -5.86
C VAL A 73 -11.47 -4.51 -4.99
N ALA A 74 -10.66 -3.66 -4.37
CA ALA A 74 -11.11 -2.47 -3.65
C ALA A 74 -10.73 -1.22 -4.45
N CYS A 75 -11.63 -0.27 -4.53
CA CYS A 75 -11.45 1.01 -5.22
C CYS A 75 -11.71 2.17 -4.24
N ILE A 76 -10.88 3.19 -4.29
CA ILE A 76 -11.09 4.46 -3.61
C ILE A 76 -11.41 5.52 -4.66
N SER A 77 -12.52 6.24 -4.46
CA SER A 77 -12.89 7.41 -5.25
C SER A 77 -12.32 8.72 -4.67
N GLU A 78 -12.17 9.76 -5.48
CA GLU A 78 -11.74 11.11 -5.07
C GLU A 78 -12.59 11.73 -3.95
N ASP A 79 -13.87 11.32 -3.85
CA ASP A 79 -14.77 11.71 -2.76
C ASP A 79 -14.47 10.98 -1.44
N GLY A 80 -13.53 10.03 -1.44
CA GLY A 80 -13.12 9.21 -0.31
C GLY A 80 -14.00 7.98 -0.08
N THR A 81 -14.95 7.68 -0.97
CA THR A 81 -15.75 6.45 -0.89
C THR A 81 -14.88 5.25 -1.26
N LEU A 82 -14.81 4.27 -0.36
CA LEU A 82 -14.19 2.96 -0.62
C LEU A 82 -15.28 1.97 -1.05
N SER A 83 -15.05 1.24 -2.13
CA SER A 83 -15.93 0.16 -2.60
C SER A 83 -15.18 -1.14 -2.86
N ILE A 84 -15.81 -2.27 -2.59
CA ILE A 84 -15.29 -3.62 -2.83
C ILE A 84 -16.16 -4.28 -3.90
N TRP A 85 -15.50 -4.89 -4.88
CA TRP A 85 -16.13 -5.55 -6.03
C TRP A 85 -15.55 -6.94 -6.21
N GLU A 86 -16.41 -7.89 -6.55
CA GLU A 86 -16.05 -9.29 -6.77
C GLU A 86 -16.44 -9.71 -8.18
N GLU A 87 -15.54 -10.46 -8.83
CA GLU A 87 -15.79 -11.08 -10.14
C GLU A 87 -16.74 -12.27 -10.00
N LEU A 88 -17.76 -12.30 -10.84
CA LEU A 88 -18.68 -13.42 -10.95
C LEU A 88 -18.12 -14.44 -11.95
N VAL A 89 -17.87 -15.66 -11.48
CA VAL A 89 -17.27 -16.74 -12.27
C VAL A 89 -18.29 -17.46 -13.17
N GLU A 90 -19.60 -17.30 -12.94
CA GLU A 90 -20.62 -18.07 -13.65
C GLU A 90 -21.00 -17.50 -15.03
N GLY A 91 -20.40 -18.07 -16.08
CA GLY A 91 -21.01 -18.22 -17.42
C GLY A 91 -21.23 -16.96 -18.27
N THR A 92 -20.90 -15.77 -17.77
CA THR A 92 -21.03 -14.51 -18.50
C THR A 92 -19.72 -14.16 -19.21
N ASN A 93 -19.83 -13.88 -20.51
CA ASN A 93 -18.76 -13.30 -21.29
C ASN A 93 -19.35 -12.03 -21.95
N PRO A 94 -18.95 -10.82 -21.51
CA PRO A 94 -17.79 -10.50 -20.68
C PRO A 94 -17.95 -10.87 -19.19
N LEU A 95 -16.81 -11.00 -18.51
CA LEU A 95 -16.74 -11.22 -17.05
C LEU A 95 -17.49 -10.10 -16.32
N GLU A 96 -18.47 -10.48 -15.51
CA GLU A 96 -19.26 -9.54 -14.72
C GLU A 96 -18.64 -9.31 -13.33
N TRP A 97 -18.80 -8.10 -12.82
CA TRP A 97 -18.32 -7.69 -11.51
C TRP A 97 -19.48 -7.14 -10.70
N LYS A 98 -19.68 -7.63 -9.47
CA LYS A 98 -20.73 -7.18 -8.57
C LYS A 98 -20.16 -6.34 -7.42
N PRO A 99 -20.88 -5.30 -6.96
CA PRO A 99 -20.50 -4.58 -5.74
C PRO A 99 -20.83 -5.43 -4.50
N CYS A 100 -19.87 -5.56 -3.59
CA CYS A 100 -20.02 -6.34 -2.34
C CYS A 100 -20.24 -5.44 -1.14
N ARG A 101 -19.46 -4.35 -1.03
CA ARG A 101 -19.53 -3.41 0.10
C ARG A 101 -19.09 -2.02 -0.31
N SER A 102 -19.68 -1.01 0.32
CA SER A 102 -19.25 0.38 0.22
C SER A 102 -19.07 0.97 1.62
N PHE A 103 -18.01 1.74 1.81
CA PHE A 103 -17.69 2.50 3.00
C PHE A 103 -17.69 3.98 2.63
N LYS A 104 -18.73 4.69 3.08
CA LYS A 104 -18.87 6.14 2.92
C LYS A 104 -19.00 6.77 4.29
N THR A 105 -18.04 7.62 4.62
CA THR A 105 -17.92 8.31 5.90
C THR A 105 -17.86 9.82 5.69
N SER A 106 -17.90 10.61 6.78
CA SER A 106 -17.68 12.06 6.70
C SER A 106 -16.25 12.41 6.30
N SER A 107 -15.29 11.59 6.72
CA SER A 107 -13.87 11.72 6.40
C SER A 107 -13.55 10.85 5.19
N LYS A 108 -12.63 11.31 4.33
CA LYS A 108 -12.26 10.60 3.10
C LYS A 108 -11.32 9.44 3.40
N VAL A 109 -11.52 8.27 2.79
CA VAL A 109 -10.49 7.22 2.77
C VAL A 109 -9.37 7.67 1.83
N LEU A 110 -8.14 7.72 2.34
CA LEU A 110 -6.94 8.12 1.60
C LEU A 110 -6.13 6.92 1.12
N ASP A 111 -6.10 5.85 1.91
CA ASP A 111 -5.44 4.61 1.54
C ASP A 111 -6.14 3.39 2.15
N VAL A 112 -6.06 2.25 1.46
CA VAL A 112 -6.55 0.94 1.88
C VAL A 112 -5.59 -0.17 1.49
N GLN A 113 -5.34 -1.08 2.42
CA GLN A 113 -4.52 -2.27 2.20
C GLN A 113 -5.06 -3.48 2.96
N PHE A 114 -4.90 -4.67 2.38
CA PHE A 114 -5.36 -5.94 2.94
C PHE A 114 -4.22 -6.72 3.56
N SER A 115 -4.47 -7.35 4.71
CA SER A 115 -3.50 -8.19 5.38
C SER A 115 -3.23 -9.47 4.59
N VAL A 116 -2.04 -10.03 4.74
CA VAL A 116 -1.65 -11.32 4.14
C VAL A 116 -1.86 -12.51 5.11
N SER A 117 -2.58 -12.29 6.23
CA SER A 117 -2.81 -13.32 7.26
C SER A 117 -3.61 -14.52 6.73
N GLN A 118 -3.23 -15.73 7.17
CA GLN A 118 -3.94 -16.98 6.82
C GLN A 118 -5.20 -17.20 7.66
N THR A 119 -5.37 -16.51 8.79
CA THR A 119 -6.44 -16.80 9.77
C THR A 119 -7.70 -15.98 9.53
N SER A 120 -7.56 -14.69 9.23
CA SER A 120 -8.66 -13.80 8.92
C SER A 120 -8.19 -12.64 8.04
N LEU A 121 -9.08 -12.19 7.15
CA LEU A 121 -8.81 -11.05 6.29
C LEU A 121 -9.04 -9.76 7.07
N LYS A 122 -7.97 -9.00 7.27
CA LYS A 122 -8.03 -7.66 7.82
C LYS A 122 -7.82 -6.63 6.72
N MET A 123 -8.52 -5.51 6.85
CA MET A 123 -8.40 -4.34 5.99
C MET A 123 -8.04 -3.15 6.84
N VAL A 124 -6.92 -2.49 6.53
CA VAL A 124 -6.54 -1.22 7.17
C VAL A 124 -6.87 -0.09 6.22
N ALA A 125 -7.61 0.90 6.71
CA ALA A 125 -7.95 2.11 5.97
C ALA A 125 -7.48 3.35 6.73
N ALA A 126 -6.75 4.24 6.05
CA ALA A 126 -6.31 5.53 6.57
C ALA A 126 -7.22 6.65 6.05
N TYR A 127 -7.62 7.57 6.94
CA TYR A 127 -8.62 8.59 6.67
C TYR A 127 -8.04 10.01 6.71
N SER A 128 -8.73 10.95 6.06
CA SER A 128 -8.32 12.35 5.94
C SER A 128 -8.32 13.14 7.26
N ASP A 129 -8.94 12.61 8.31
CA ASP A 129 -8.96 13.18 9.66
C ASP A 129 -7.83 12.64 10.55
N GLY A 130 -6.91 11.85 9.99
CA GLY A 130 -5.77 11.26 10.69
C GLY A 130 -6.09 9.95 11.42
N PHE A 131 -7.33 9.47 11.35
CA PHE A 131 -7.68 8.16 11.90
C PHE A 131 -7.31 7.02 10.95
N VAL A 132 -7.04 5.89 11.57
CA VAL A 132 -6.77 4.60 10.95
C VAL A 132 -7.81 3.65 11.52
N LYS A 133 -8.51 2.94 10.64
CA LYS A 133 -9.49 1.93 11.04
C LYS A 133 -9.07 0.58 10.51
N VAL A 134 -9.09 -0.40 11.40
CA VAL A 134 -8.83 -1.80 11.07
C VAL A 134 -10.15 -2.54 11.08
N PHE A 135 -10.50 -3.15 9.96
CA PHE A 135 -11.68 -3.98 9.80
C PHE A 135 -11.27 -5.44 9.66
N GLU A 136 -12.13 -6.35 10.09
CA GLU A 136 -11.99 -7.78 9.89
C GLU A 136 -13.21 -8.33 9.17
N LEU A 137 -12.97 -9.22 8.22
CA LEU A 137 -14.01 -9.93 7.51
C LEU A 137 -14.55 -11.07 8.39
N LEU A 138 -15.85 -11.03 8.70
CA LEU A 138 -16.49 -12.03 9.56
C LEU A 138 -16.79 -13.34 8.85
N ASP A 139 -17.10 -13.26 7.55
CA ASP A 139 -17.41 -14.41 6.72
C ASP A 139 -16.49 -14.40 5.49
N PRO A 140 -15.48 -15.29 5.43
CA PRO A 140 -14.59 -15.43 4.29
C PRO A 140 -15.30 -15.72 2.95
N LEU A 141 -16.53 -16.26 3.00
CA LEU A 141 -17.32 -16.59 1.81
C LEU A 141 -18.13 -15.39 1.29
N GLU A 142 -18.28 -14.34 2.09
CA GLU A 142 -19.08 -13.16 1.73
C GLU A 142 -18.34 -11.86 2.07
N LEU A 143 -17.78 -11.20 1.05
CA LEU A 143 -17.04 -9.92 1.15
C LEU A 143 -17.87 -8.70 1.60
N LYS A 144 -19.06 -8.90 2.17
CA LYS A 144 -19.99 -7.84 2.60
C LYS A 144 -19.93 -7.58 4.12
N ASN A 145 -19.55 -8.58 4.92
CA ASN A 145 -19.67 -8.55 6.38
C ASN A 145 -18.36 -8.14 7.07
N TRP A 146 -18.04 -6.85 6.99
CA TRP A 146 -16.85 -6.26 7.64
C TRP A 146 -17.19 -5.65 9.00
N GLN A 147 -16.44 -6.02 10.03
CA GLN A 147 -16.53 -5.48 11.38
C GLN A 147 -15.36 -4.56 11.70
N LEU A 148 -15.61 -3.41 12.34
CA LEU A 148 -14.55 -2.54 12.87
C LEU A 148 -13.93 -3.18 14.11
N GLN A 149 -12.63 -3.45 14.06
CA GLN A 149 -11.85 -4.03 15.15
C GLN A 149 -11.08 -2.98 15.96
N ALA A 150 -10.53 -1.96 15.28
CA ALA A 150 -9.75 -0.93 15.94
C ALA A 150 -9.87 0.42 15.22
N GLU A 151 -9.76 1.49 16.00
CA GLU A 151 -9.70 2.88 15.54
C GLU A 151 -8.68 3.65 16.38
N PHE A 152 -7.69 4.24 15.71
CA PHE A 152 -6.61 4.99 16.37
C PHE A 152 -6.02 6.04 15.42
N GLN A 153 -5.24 6.99 15.96
CA GLN A 153 -4.46 7.94 15.17
C GLN A 153 -3.00 7.49 15.11
N ASN A 154 -2.24 7.98 14.12
CA ASN A 154 -0.81 7.66 13.97
C ASN A 154 0.08 8.37 15.01
N VAL A 155 -0.16 8.14 16.29
CA VAL A 155 0.55 8.74 17.43
C VAL A 155 1.15 7.65 18.31
N ILE A 156 2.27 7.98 18.97
CA ILE A 156 2.94 7.04 19.90
C ILE A 156 2.25 6.99 21.25
N ASP A 157 1.79 8.14 21.74
CA ASP A 157 1.09 8.24 23.02
C ASP A 157 -0.42 8.10 22.79
N SER A 158 -0.94 6.91 23.09
CA SER A 158 -2.35 6.54 22.95
C SER A 158 -3.34 7.42 23.71
N VAL A 159 -2.86 8.25 24.65
CA VAL A 159 -3.72 9.16 25.44
C VAL A 159 -3.84 10.55 24.77
N SER A 160 -2.92 10.89 23.88
CA SER A 160 -2.95 12.16 23.15
C SER A 160 -3.80 12.04 21.88
N ILE A 161 -5.07 12.43 21.95
CA ILE A 161 -5.84 12.71 20.74
C ILE A 161 -5.31 14.03 20.19
N VAL A 162 -4.62 13.94 19.06
CA VAL A 162 -4.29 15.15 18.31
C VAL A 162 -5.61 15.67 17.76
N GLY A 163 -5.82 16.99 17.85
CA GLY A 163 -7.07 17.64 17.46
C GLY A 163 -7.45 17.39 16.00
N LYS A 164 -8.39 18.17 15.46
CA LYS A 164 -8.77 18.02 14.03
C LYS A 164 -7.53 18.13 13.14
N ALA A 165 -7.13 17.02 12.54
CA ALA A 165 -6.08 16.95 11.54
C ALA A 165 -6.69 16.99 10.14
N SER A 166 -5.92 17.49 9.18
CA SER A 166 -6.25 17.42 7.76
C SER A 166 -5.11 16.74 7.01
N CYS A 167 -5.28 15.45 6.77
CA CYS A 167 -4.36 14.64 5.97
C CYS A 167 -4.68 14.78 4.48
N LEU A 168 -3.66 15.13 3.68
CA LEU A 168 -3.74 15.21 2.22
C LEU A 168 -3.61 13.83 1.59
N THR A 169 -2.63 13.04 2.03
CA THR A 169 -2.42 11.67 1.58
C THR A 169 -2.02 10.77 2.74
N ALA A 170 -2.20 9.47 2.54
CA ALA A 170 -1.73 8.43 3.44
C ALA A 170 -1.12 7.29 2.60
N CYS A 171 -0.24 6.52 3.21
CA CYS A 171 0.38 5.37 2.59
C CYS A 171 0.54 4.23 3.60
N ILE A 172 0.07 3.04 3.24
CA ILE A 172 0.09 1.82 4.05
C ILE A 172 0.84 0.74 3.28
N SER A 173 1.66 -0.04 3.99
CA SER A 173 2.27 -1.25 3.46
C SER A 173 2.34 -2.33 4.55
N TRP A 174 1.79 -3.51 4.27
CA TRP A 174 1.81 -4.65 5.20
C TRP A 174 3.16 -5.34 5.21
N ASN A 175 3.53 -5.93 6.35
CA ASN A 175 4.57 -6.94 6.40
C ASN A 175 4.12 -8.14 5.52
N PRO A 176 4.85 -8.45 4.44
CA PRO A 176 4.48 -9.50 3.48
C PRO A 176 4.81 -10.92 3.98
N GLN A 177 5.45 -11.10 5.14
CA GLN A 177 5.77 -12.43 5.66
C GLN A 177 4.54 -13.18 6.21
N ASN A 178 4.44 -14.46 5.82
CA ASN A 178 3.41 -15.41 6.25
C ASN A 178 3.97 -16.49 7.20
N GLY A 179 4.93 -16.13 8.05
CA GLY A 179 5.53 -17.09 8.99
C GLY A 179 4.58 -17.45 10.13
N GLU A 180 4.54 -18.74 10.52
CA GLU A 180 3.89 -19.14 11.76
C GLU A 180 4.56 -18.41 12.95
N GLY A 181 3.78 -17.61 13.69
CA GLY A 181 4.22 -16.96 14.93
C GLY A 181 4.71 -15.52 14.82
N GLN A 182 4.66 -14.87 13.65
CA GLN A 182 4.80 -13.41 13.56
C GLN A 182 3.44 -12.72 13.62
N GLU A 183 3.39 -11.63 14.38
CA GLU A 183 2.19 -10.84 14.52
C GLU A 183 1.91 -9.97 13.30
N SER A 184 0.62 -9.76 13.02
CA SER A 184 0.17 -8.89 11.93
C SER A 184 0.73 -7.49 12.11
N SER A 185 1.53 -7.04 11.14
CA SER A 185 2.22 -5.75 11.20
C SER A 185 2.12 -4.98 9.90
N PHE A 186 2.04 -3.66 9.99
CA PHE A 186 2.07 -2.78 8.82
C PHE A 186 2.77 -1.47 9.15
N ILE A 187 3.28 -0.80 8.12
CA ILE A 187 3.76 0.57 8.22
C ILE A 187 2.72 1.53 7.69
N LEU A 188 2.62 2.68 8.34
CA LEU A 188 1.77 3.80 7.95
C LEU A 188 2.56 5.10 7.92
N GLY A 189 2.36 5.89 6.87
CA GLY A 189 2.82 7.28 6.75
C GLY A 189 1.66 8.21 6.37
N PHE A 190 1.71 9.44 6.89
CA PHE A 190 0.78 10.50 6.52
C PHE A 190 1.53 11.70 5.94
N ASN A 191 0.86 12.36 4.99
CA ASN A 191 1.15 13.73 4.61
C ASN A 191 0.01 14.60 5.11
N SER A 192 0.23 15.34 6.19
CA SER A 192 -0.78 16.19 6.82
C SER A 192 -0.22 17.54 7.26
N ASP A 193 -1.15 18.44 7.60
CA ASP A 193 -0.89 19.71 8.28
C ASP A 193 -0.46 19.54 9.75
N THR A 194 -0.48 18.32 10.27
CA THR A 194 -0.31 17.97 11.67
C THR A 194 0.95 17.10 11.83
N PRO A 195 2.12 17.70 12.14
CA PRO A 195 3.40 16.98 12.14
C PRO A 195 3.44 15.73 13.03
N GLN A 196 2.69 15.71 14.13
CA GLN A 196 2.64 14.57 15.06
C GLN A 196 2.14 13.28 14.39
N LEU A 197 1.32 13.39 13.34
CA LEU A 197 0.78 12.27 12.57
C LEU A 197 1.70 11.82 11.43
N ASN A 198 2.59 12.69 10.97
CA ASN A 198 3.34 12.46 9.74
C ASN A 198 4.44 11.41 9.91
N SER A 199 5.10 11.35 11.08
CA SER A 199 6.18 10.37 11.32
C SER A 199 5.71 8.96 10.97
N PRO A 200 6.44 8.23 10.10
CA PRO A 200 6.04 6.90 9.68
C PRO A 200 6.23 5.91 10.82
N LYS A 201 5.21 5.09 11.10
CA LYS A 201 5.21 4.16 12.24
C LYS A 201 4.85 2.75 11.82
N VAL A 202 5.51 1.80 12.44
CA VAL A 202 5.18 0.38 12.36
C VAL A 202 4.18 0.07 13.47
N TRP A 203 3.05 -0.46 13.06
CA TRP A 203 1.97 -0.92 13.93
C TRP A 203 1.95 -2.44 13.92
N GLU A 204 1.92 -3.03 15.10
CA GLU A 204 1.86 -4.48 15.31
C GLU A 204 0.63 -4.81 16.16
N PHE A 205 -0.04 -5.90 15.83
CA PHE A 205 -1.16 -6.40 16.61
C PHE A 205 -0.65 -7.18 17.82
N ASP A 206 -1.10 -6.81 19.01
CA ASP A 206 -0.81 -7.50 20.26
C ASP A 206 -1.99 -8.43 20.62
N PRO A 207 -1.84 -9.76 20.47
CA PRO A 207 -2.93 -10.70 20.76
C PRO A 207 -3.25 -10.80 22.25
N ALA A 208 -2.30 -10.53 23.15
CA ALA A 208 -2.52 -10.65 24.58
C ALA A 208 -3.50 -9.59 25.08
N HIS A 209 -3.45 -8.40 24.48
CA HIS A 209 -4.34 -7.28 24.82
C HIS A 209 -5.38 -6.96 23.74
N GLN A 210 -5.40 -7.69 22.63
CA GLN A 210 -6.32 -7.50 21.49
C GLN A 210 -6.34 -6.06 20.97
N ARG A 211 -5.15 -5.48 20.76
CA ARG A 211 -5.02 -4.08 20.32
C ARG A 211 -3.83 -3.89 19.40
N TRP A 212 -3.87 -2.82 18.61
CA TRP A 212 -2.74 -2.39 17.79
C TRP A 212 -1.83 -1.46 18.58
N LEU A 213 -0.52 -1.67 18.49
CA LEU A 213 0.49 -0.88 19.17
C LEU A 213 1.52 -0.32 18.18
N PRO A 214 1.95 0.94 18.35
CA PRO A 214 3.06 1.49 17.59
C PRO A 214 4.37 0.94 18.18
N VAL A 215 4.98 -0.02 17.50
CA VAL A 215 6.21 -0.68 17.96
C VAL A 215 7.49 -0.01 17.46
N ALA A 216 7.37 0.86 16.46
CA ALA A 216 8.51 1.52 15.82
C ALA A 216 8.12 2.86 15.16
N GLU A 217 8.97 3.88 15.24
CA GLU A 217 8.83 5.18 14.56
C GLU A 217 10.04 5.44 13.64
N LEU A 218 9.88 5.25 12.34
CA LEU A 218 10.96 5.36 11.34
C LEU A 218 11.32 6.82 11.02
N ALA A 219 11.71 7.57 12.04
CA ALA A 219 12.19 8.93 11.93
C ALA A 219 13.31 9.17 12.95
N LEU A 220 14.42 9.74 12.50
CA LEU A 220 15.45 10.25 13.41
C LEU A 220 14.87 11.46 14.18
N PRO A 221 15.42 11.82 15.36
CA PRO A 221 14.88 12.93 16.16
C PRO A 221 14.68 14.25 15.42
N GLY A 222 15.54 14.57 14.43
CA GLY A 222 15.42 15.77 13.59
C GLY A 222 14.52 15.63 12.36
N ASP A 223 14.02 14.43 12.07
CA ASP A 223 13.14 14.10 10.95
C ASP A 223 11.68 13.89 11.41
N LYS A 224 11.41 13.95 12.72
CA LYS A 224 10.07 13.73 13.27
C LYS A 224 9.10 14.79 12.77
N GLY A 225 8.00 14.32 12.19
CA GLY A 225 6.95 15.15 11.62
C GLY A 225 7.15 15.61 10.17
N ASP A 226 8.22 15.18 9.52
CA ASP A 226 8.35 15.28 8.07
C ASP A 226 7.20 14.54 7.38
N GLN A 227 6.58 15.18 6.38
CA GLN A 227 5.52 14.59 5.57
C GLN A 227 6.02 13.37 4.80
N ILE A 228 5.22 12.32 4.79
CA ILE A 228 5.54 11.06 4.11
C ILE A 228 4.66 10.91 2.88
N TYR A 229 5.32 10.75 1.73
CA TYR A 229 4.66 10.62 0.44
C TYR A 229 4.34 9.17 0.08
N SER A 230 5.22 8.24 0.47
CA SER A 230 5.08 6.83 0.15
C SER A 230 5.84 5.97 1.16
N VAL A 231 5.37 4.74 1.39
CA VAL A 231 6.04 3.72 2.20
C VAL A 231 5.95 2.36 1.51
N ALA A 232 6.97 1.53 1.69
CA ALA A 232 6.99 0.18 1.13
C ALA A 232 7.77 -0.77 2.04
N TRP A 233 7.12 -1.84 2.49
CA TRP A 233 7.72 -2.93 3.25
C TRP A 233 8.27 -4.00 2.30
N ALA A 234 9.54 -4.36 2.45
CA ALA A 234 10.18 -5.32 1.58
C ALA A 234 9.83 -6.78 1.97
N PRO A 235 9.55 -7.67 1.02
CA PRO A 235 9.57 -9.11 1.26
C PRO A 235 10.86 -9.53 1.93
N ASN A 236 10.78 -10.18 3.09
CA ASN A 236 11.94 -10.66 3.79
C ASN A 236 12.14 -12.16 3.54
N ILE A 237 13.12 -12.49 2.69
CA ILE A 237 13.51 -13.87 2.41
C ILE A 237 14.89 -14.12 3.04
N GLY A 238 14.88 -14.70 4.23
CA GLY A 238 16.10 -15.16 4.91
C GLY A 238 16.97 -14.07 5.55
N ARG A 239 16.46 -12.85 5.76
CA ARG A 239 17.17 -11.81 6.52
C ARG A 239 16.74 -11.86 7.99
N PRO A 240 17.66 -11.58 8.94
CA PRO A 240 17.34 -11.50 10.36
C PRO A 240 16.68 -10.17 10.77
N TYR A 241 16.33 -9.33 9.80
CA TYR A 241 15.71 -8.02 9.98
C TYR A 241 14.77 -7.73 8.81
N GLU A 242 13.79 -6.88 9.09
CA GLU A 242 12.88 -6.33 8.10
C GLU A 242 13.51 -5.11 7.41
N VAL A 243 13.12 -4.87 6.16
CA VAL A 243 13.57 -3.70 5.39
C VAL A 243 12.36 -2.89 4.99
N ILE A 244 12.36 -1.60 5.32
CA ILE A 244 11.25 -0.70 5.03
C ILE A 244 11.79 0.58 4.38
N ALA A 245 11.20 0.97 3.26
CA ALA A 245 11.47 2.24 2.59
C ALA A 245 10.40 3.27 2.95
N THR A 246 10.84 4.50 3.19
CA THR A 246 9.98 5.65 3.49
C THR A 246 10.43 6.82 2.62
N ALA A 247 9.50 7.49 1.95
CA ALA A 247 9.81 8.66 1.13
C ALA A 247 9.27 9.93 1.79
N SER A 248 10.16 10.91 1.99
CA SER A 248 9.82 12.25 2.48
C SER A 248 10.41 13.32 1.58
N GLN A 249 10.22 14.58 1.94
CA GLN A 249 10.85 15.72 1.26
C GLN A 249 12.39 15.64 1.19
N LYS A 250 13.02 14.90 2.10
CA LYS A 250 14.49 14.75 2.17
C LYS A 250 15.01 13.65 1.23
N GLY A 251 14.13 12.88 0.61
CA GLY A 251 14.46 11.71 -0.21
C GLY A 251 13.91 10.41 0.37
N ILE A 252 14.43 9.29 -0.12
CA ILE A 252 13.97 7.95 0.29
C ILE A 252 14.91 7.43 1.38
N SER A 253 14.38 7.22 2.58
CA SER A 253 15.12 6.58 3.67
C SER A 253 14.82 5.09 3.70
N VAL A 254 15.87 4.27 3.70
CA VAL A 254 15.77 2.81 3.87
C VAL A 254 16.16 2.45 5.30
N TRP A 255 15.30 1.67 5.94
CA TRP A 255 15.40 1.29 7.33
C TRP A 255 15.55 -0.22 7.46
N ARG A 256 16.41 -0.65 8.39
CA ARG A 256 16.39 -2.00 8.95
C ARG A 256 15.63 -1.97 10.25
N VAL A 257 14.67 -2.87 10.41
CA VAL A 257 13.90 -3.03 11.65
C VAL A 257 14.17 -4.42 12.19
N GLY A 258 14.68 -4.51 13.42
CA GLY A 258 14.96 -5.79 14.07
C GLY A 258 13.67 -6.52 14.46
N SER A 259 13.74 -7.84 14.59
CA SER A 259 12.60 -8.66 15.01
C SER A 259 12.43 -8.76 16.53
N THR A 260 13.39 -8.27 17.32
CA THR A 260 13.35 -8.31 18.77
C THR A 260 13.00 -6.94 19.33
N THR A 261 12.09 -6.93 20.30
CA THR A 261 11.77 -5.74 21.08
C THR A 261 12.84 -5.48 22.13
N ASP A 262 13.22 -4.22 22.28
CA ASP A 262 14.07 -3.74 23.37
C ASP A 262 13.28 -3.75 24.69
N MET A 263 13.95 -3.42 25.81
CA MET A 263 13.34 -3.38 27.16
C MET A 263 12.08 -2.49 27.25
N ASP A 264 11.97 -1.49 26.37
CA ASP A 264 10.83 -0.58 26.29
C ASP A 264 9.69 -1.09 25.38
N GLY A 265 9.78 -2.33 24.87
CA GLY A 265 8.78 -2.92 23.98
C GLY A 265 8.80 -2.37 22.55
N ARG A 266 9.87 -1.67 22.15
CA ARG A 266 10.04 -1.12 20.80
C ARG A 266 11.00 -1.95 19.97
N LEU A 267 10.76 -2.03 18.66
CA LEU A 267 11.69 -2.66 17.74
C LEU A 267 12.93 -1.79 17.55
N SER A 268 14.10 -2.42 17.49
CA SER A 268 15.33 -1.75 17.10
C SER A 268 15.25 -1.30 15.64
N MET A 269 15.75 -0.10 15.33
CA MET A 269 15.68 0.45 13.98
C MET A 269 16.97 1.17 13.62
N GLU A 270 17.44 0.95 12.40
CA GLU A 270 18.64 1.55 11.85
C GLU A 270 18.35 2.15 10.47
N LYS A 271 18.64 3.44 10.28
CA LYS A 271 18.61 4.08 8.96
C LYS A 271 19.88 3.70 8.20
N VAL A 272 19.76 2.84 7.20
CA VAL A 272 20.91 2.29 6.46
C VAL A 272 21.23 3.05 5.18
N ALA A 273 20.27 3.79 4.63
CA ALA A 273 20.51 4.65 3.49
C ALA A 273 19.56 5.84 3.43
N LEU A 274 20.06 6.90 2.77
CA LEU A 274 19.26 8.02 2.28
C LEU A 274 19.51 8.14 0.78
N LEU A 275 18.55 7.70 -0.02
CA LEU A 275 18.60 7.71 -1.47
C LEU A 275 18.09 9.06 -1.94
N SER A 276 19.01 9.85 -2.50
CA SER A 276 18.73 11.14 -3.11
C SER A 276 18.90 10.98 -4.62
N GLY A 277 17.82 11.24 -5.35
CA GLY A 277 17.80 11.04 -6.80
C GLY A 277 16.59 11.69 -7.44
N HIS A 278 15.40 11.47 -6.87
CA HIS A 278 14.22 12.20 -7.32
C HIS A 278 14.33 13.68 -6.95
N ASN A 279 14.09 14.54 -7.94
CA ASN A 279 14.07 16.00 -7.78
C ASN A 279 12.68 16.53 -7.38
N SER A 280 11.77 15.62 -7.01
CA SER A 280 10.38 15.89 -6.67
C SER A 280 9.89 14.81 -5.71
N GLU A 281 8.67 14.98 -5.21
CA GLU A 281 7.95 14.01 -4.38
C GLU A 281 7.93 12.63 -5.06
N VAL A 282 8.21 11.59 -4.28
CA VAL A 282 8.12 10.19 -4.70
C VAL A 282 6.68 9.73 -4.48
N TRP A 283 6.01 9.31 -5.55
CA TRP A 283 4.58 8.97 -5.51
C TRP A 283 4.34 7.50 -5.18
N GLN A 284 5.17 6.60 -5.73
CA GLN A 284 5.02 5.17 -5.49
C GLN A 284 6.38 4.49 -5.33
N MET A 285 6.39 3.49 -4.45
CA MET A 285 7.53 2.63 -4.18
C MET A 285 7.06 1.18 -4.12
N GLU A 286 7.75 0.29 -4.82
CA GLU A 286 7.43 -1.13 -4.92
C GLU A 286 8.72 -1.95 -4.79
N TRP A 287 8.67 -3.00 -3.98
CA TRP A 287 9.78 -3.96 -3.87
C TRP A 287 9.60 -5.10 -4.86
N ASP A 288 10.69 -5.64 -5.36
CA ASP A 288 10.64 -6.92 -6.05
C ASP A 288 10.28 -8.07 -5.09
N MET A 289 9.90 -9.23 -5.64
CA MET A 289 9.51 -10.39 -4.83
C MET A 289 10.64 -10.90 -3.91
N SER A 290 11.91 -10.64 -4.24
CA SER A 290 13.03 -10.99 -3.36
C SER A 290 13.29 -9.96 -2.25
N GLY A 291 12.69 -8.77 -2.34
CA GLY A 291 12.91 -7.64 -1.45
C GLY A 291 14.32 -7.05 -1.53
N MET A 292 15.02 -7.26 -2.63
CA MET A 292 16.41 -6.82 -2.86
C MET A 292 16.48 -5.55 -3.69
N THR A 293 15.49 -5.33 -4.55
CA THR A 293 15.42 -4.20 -5.49
C THR A 293 14.17 -3.38 -5.21
N LEU A 294 14.36 -2.07 -5.03
CA LEU A 294 13.28 -1.11 -4.84
C LEU A 294 13.09 -0.31 -6.14
N ALA A 295 11.88 -0.31 -6.67
CA ALA A 295 11.48 0.59 -7.76
C ALA A 295 10.79 1.82 -7.17
N THR A 296 11.19 3.02 -7.60
CA THR A 296 10.56 4.27 -7.17
C THR A 296 10.18 5.14 -8.35
N THR A 297 9.06 5.84 -8.21
CA THR A 297 8.56 6.82 -9.20
C THR A 297 8.29 8.14 -8.51
N GLY A 298 8.51 9.25 -9.21
CA GLY A 298 8.27 10.57 -8.64
C GLY A 298 7.80 11.60 -9.66
N GLY A 299 7.50 12.79 -9.16
CA GLY A 299 7.07 13.92 -9.99
C GLY A 299 8.12 14.46 -10.98
N ASP A 300 9.36 13.95 -10.91
CA ASP A 300 10.39 14.19 -11.93
C ASP A 300 10.17 13.37 -13.21
N GLY A 301 9.15 12.51 -13.22
CA GLY A 301 8.78 11.69 -14.38
C GLY A 301 9.72 10.52 -14.63
N ARG A 302 10.63 10.20 -13.69
CA ARG A 302 11.60 9.11 -13.83
C ARG A 302 11.18 7.91 -12.98
N VAL A 303 11.54 6.71 -13.43
CA VAL A 303 11.51 5.50 -12.59
C VAL A 303 12.95 5.14 -12.25
N ARG A 304 13.24 4.90 -10.98
CA ARG A 304 14.58 4.50 -10.52
C ARG A 304 14.53 3.13 -9.88
N LEU A 305 15.56 2.33 -10.14
CA LEU A 305 15.78 1.04 -9.48
C LEU A 305 16.95 1.16 -8.52
N TRP A 306 16.73 0.76 -7.28
CA TRP A 306 17.73 0.82 -6.21
C TRP A 306 18.03 -0.58 -5.71
N GLN A 307 19.31 -0.87 -5.51
CA GLN A 307 19.74 -2.18 -5.00
C GLN A 307 20.81 -2.01 -3.92
N SER A 308 20.80 -2.90 -2.93
CA SER A 308 21.88 -3.01 -1.96
C SER A 308 22.98 -3.93 -2.48
N ASN A 309 24.24 -3.52 -2.31
CA ASN A 309 25.38 -4.38 -2.58
C ASN A 309 25.65 -5.32 -1.38
N LEU A 310 26.62 -6.23 -1.52
CA LEU A 310 27.02 -7.17 -0.44
C LEU A 310 27.51 -6.47 0.84
N ASN A 311 27.93 -5.21 0.75
CA ASN A 311 28.36 -4.40 1.89
C ASN A 311 27.17 -3.66 2.55
N GLY A 312 25.95 -3.90 2.09
CA GLY A 312 24.74 -3.23 2.59
C GLY A 312 24.59 -1.77 2.15
N THR A 313 25.43 -1.29 1.21
CA THR A 313 25.33 0.05 0.64
C THR A 313 24.33 0.06 -0.50
N TRP A 314 23.42 1.02 -0.48
CA TRP A 314 22.42 1.21 -1.53
C TRP A 314 22.98 2.06 -2.66
N HIS A 315 22.67 1.67 -3.89
CA HIS A 315 23.03 2.42 -5.09
C HIS A 315 21.89 2.39 -6.10
N GLU A 316 21.86 3.41 -6.96
CA GLU A 316 20.99 3.41 -8.14
C GLU A 316 21.55 2.42 -9.16
N GLN A 317 20.75 1.43 -9.53
CA GLN A 317 21.09 0.41 -10.52
C GLN A 317 20.71 0.86 -11.94
N ALA A 318 19.55 1.52 -12.06
CA ALA A 318 19.06 2.01 -13.34
C ALA A 318 18.09 3.18 -13.14
N THR A 319 18.03 4.04 -14.16
CA THR A 319 16.98 5.06 -14.32
C THR A 319 16.29 4.81 -15.66
N LEU A 320 14.95 4.75 -15.64
CA LEU A 320 14.10 4.68 -16.81
C LEU A 320 13.47 6.06 -17.01
N GLU A 321 13.60 6.59 -18.21
CA GLU A 321 13.01 7.85 -18.62
C GLU A 321 11.86 7.59 -19.60
N PRO A 322 10.81 8.43 -19.60
CA PRO A 322 9.75 8.31 -20.57
C PRO A 322 10.34 8.52 -21.97
N THR A 323 9.98 7.63 -22.89
CA THR A 323 10.33 7.81 -24.29
C THR A 323 9.62 9.07 -24.77
N SER A 324 10.41 10.06 -25.23
CA SER A 324 9.86 11.25 -25.88
C SER A 324 9.07 10.78 -27.10
N SER A 325 7.74 10.92 -27.04
CA SER A 325 6.83 10.65 -28.15
C SER A 325 6.79 11.81 -29.14
#